data_AF-A0A2N1W3X3-F1
#
_entry.id   AF-A0A2N1W3X3-F1
#
_cell.length_a   1.000
_cell.length_b   1.000
_cell.length_c   1.000
_cell.angle_alpha   90.00
_cell.angle_beta   90.00
_cell.angle_gamma   90.00
#
_symmetry.space_group_name_H-M   'P 1'
#
loop_
_entity.id
_entity.type
_entity.pdbx_description
1 polymer ?
#
loop_
_entity_poly.entity_id
_entity_poly.type
_entity_poly.pdbx_seq_one_letter_code
_entity_poly.pdbx_strand_id
1 'polypeptide(L)'
;MDVRTPVVDPDGRLRTVPLGVARRPSESLHDDFGTDRMLINIGPQHPATHGVLRLVIELEGETVRRLVPHVGYLHSGFEKLGEYRHYNQIIPLTDRTDYLAPMANNIALAMAVEQLMGIEITERCRLLRVIAMEMSRIISHLVWAGTTGIDLGAFTPFLWMFQERERIYNLQEAWTGARLTTSVSRVGGMMADVPDGWEDGLREFVRTFPTTLREVDTMFTRNALFIGRTQGVGVISGPDAINYSLSGPMLRASGVAYDVRKDRPYLGYDEFDFDVPVGEHGDVYDRYRVRLEE
;
A
#
# COMPACT_ATOMS: atom_id res chain seq x y z
N MET A 1 -17.80 -15.67 -29.64
CA MET A 1 -16.52 -14.93 -29.71
C MET A 1 -15.70 -15.36 -28.51
N ASP A 2 -14.68 -16.19 -28.73
CA ASP A 2 -13.74 -16.59 -27.68
C ASP A 2 -12.93 -15.37 -27.27
N VAL A 3 -13.24 -14.80 -26.10
CA VAL A 3 -12.43 -13.73 -25.52
C VAL A 3 -11.11 -14.35 -25.08
N ARG A 4 -9.99 -13.77 -25.53
CA ARG A 4 -8.63 -14.29 -25.31
C ARG A 4 -7.77 -13.21 -24.68
N THR A 5 -6.93 -13.57 -23.72
CA THR A 5 -5.99 -12.63 -23.07
C THR A 5 -4.55 -13.11 -23.29
N PRO A 6 -3.61 -12.21 -23.65
CA PRO A 6 -2.19 -12.54 -23.68
C PRO A 6 -1.65 -12.69 -22.25
N VAL A 7 -0.96 -13.79 -21.99
CA VAL A 7 -0.22 -14.10 -20.76
C VAL A 7 1.23 -14.40 -21.15
N VAL A 8 2.19 -14.11 -20.27
CA VAL A 8 3.60 -14.46 -20.49
C VAL A 8 3.89 -15.76 -19.73
N ASP A 9 4.34 -16.78 -20.45
CA ASP A 9 4.74 -18.06 -19.87
C ASP A 9 6.07 -17.90 -19.08
N PRO A 10 6.44 -18.84 -18.19
CA PRO A 10 7.67 -18.77 -17.39
C PRO A 10 8.97 -18.56 -18.19
N ASP A 11 8.96 -18.92 -19.48
CA ASP A 11 10.08 -18.74 -20.42
C ASP A 11 10.04 -17.38 -21.17
N GLY A 12 9.21 -16.43 -20.74
CA GLY A 12 9.11 -15.09 -21.34
C GLY A 12 8.39 -15.03 -22.69
N ARG A 13 7.70 -16.11 -23.09
CA ARG A 13 6.99 -16.19 -24.37
C ARG A 13 5.53 -15.75 -24.22
N LEU A 14 5.08 -14.92 -25.16
CA LEU A 14 3.69 -14.45 -25.21
C LEU A 14 2.78 -15.62 -25.62
N ARG A 15 1.85 -15.98 -24.74
CA ARG A 15 0.86 -17.04 -24.96
C ARG A 15 -0.55 -16.49 -24.82
N THR A 16 -1.38 -16.82 -25.79
CA THR A 16 -2.79 -16.44 -25.77
C THR A 16 -3.58 -17.50 -25.00
N VAL A 17 -4.13 -17.14 -23.85
CA VAL A 17 -4.93 -18.06 -23.02
C VAL A 17 -6.42 -17.71 -23.21
N PRO A 18 -7.29 -18.69 -23.52
CA PRO A 18 -8.72 -18.46 -23.58
C PRO A 18 -9.25 -18.06 -22.19
N LEU A 19 -10.15 -17.07 -22.12
CA LEU A 19 -10.81 -16.68 -20.86
C LEU A 19 -11.74 -17.78 -20.31
N GLY A 20 -12.08 -18.77 -21.12
CA GLY A 20 -12.77 -19.99 -20.71
C GLY A 20 -11.79 -21.15 -20.51
N VAL A 21 -12.04 -21.96 -19.49
CA VAL A 21 -11.29 -23.21 -19.27
C VAL A 21 -11.62 -24.17 -20.42
N ALA A 22 -10.64 -24.48 -21.26
CA ALA A 22 -10.75 -25.61 -22.16
C ALA A 22 -10.87 -26.88 -21.30
N ARG A 23 -12.06 -27.49 -21.23
CA ARG A 23 -12.24 -28.84 -20.70
C ARG A 23 -11.34 -29.76 -21.53
N ARG A 24 -10.26 -30.26 -20.95
CA ARG A 24 -9.54 -31.40 -21.53
C ARG A 24 -10.51 -32.59 -21.57
N PRO A 25 -10.61 -33.33 -22.69
CA PRO A 25 -11.29 -34.61 -22.68
C PRO A 25 -10.61 -35.50 -21.63
N SER A 26 -11.39 -36.09 -20.74
CA SER A 26 -10.91 -37.00 -19.72
C SER A 26 -10.33 -38.26 -20.36
N GLU A 27 -9.01 -38.38 -20.42
CA GLU A 27 -8.35 -39.65 -20.68
C GLU A 27 -8.43 -40.51 -19.40
N SER A 28 -9.08 -41.67 -19.56
CA SER A 28 -9.10 -42.86 -18.71
C SER A 28 -8.82 -42.69 -17.20
N LEU A 29 -9.90 -42.74 -16.43
CA LEU A 29 -9.90 -43.00 -14.99
C LEU A 29 -9.34 -44.39 -14.68
N HIS A 30 -8.09 -44.50 -14.25
CA HIS A 30 -7.64 -45.49 -13.27
C HIS A 30 -6.37 -45.00 -12.54
N ASP A 31 -6.43 -45.06 -11.21
CA ASP A 31 -5.36 -44.93 -10.21
C ASP A 31 -4.73 -43.55 -9.93
N ASP A 32 -5.44 -42.76 -9.12
CA ASP A 32 -4.99 -42.45 -7.76
C ASP A 32 -6.18 -41.84 -6.99
N PHE A 33 -6.39 -42.19 -5.72
CA PHE A 33 -7.29 -41.44 -4.82
C PHE A 33 -6.65 -40.09 -4.44
N GLY A 34 -6.20 -39.33 -5.44
CA GLY A 34 -5.73 -37.96 -5.31
C GLY A 34 -6.93 -37.05 -5.07
N THR A 35 -6.88 -36.29 -4.00
CA THR A 35 -7.88 -35.30 -3.59
C THR A 35 -8.40 -34.49 -4.79
N ASP A 36 -9.71 -34.50 -5.02
CA ASP A 36 -10.35 -33.76 -6.14
C ASP A 36 -9.94 -32.28 -6.07
N ARG A 37 -9.24 -31.82 -7.10
CA ARG A 37 -8.80 -30.42 -7.17
C ARG A 37 -9.97 -29.52 -7.54
N MET A 38 -10.22 -28.51 -6.72
CA MET A 38 -11.29 -27.55 -6.94
C MET A 38 -10.71 -26.21 -7.40
N LEU A 39 -11.30 -25.63 -8.45
CA LEU A 39 -11.01 -24.27 -8.89
C LEU A 39 -12.09 -23.34 -8.35
N ILE A 40 -11.68 -22.35 -7.54
CA ILE A 40 -12.55 -21.28 -7.05
C ILE A 40 -12.12 -19.96 -7.67
N ASN A 41 -13.10 -19.16 -8.08
CA ASN A 41 -12.89 -17.80 -8.54
C ASN A 41 -13.42 -16.82 -7.48
N ILE A 42 -12.52 -16.05 -6.87
CA ILE A 42 -12.87 -14.99 -5.90
C ILE A 42 -12.75 -13.64 -6.60
N GLY A 43 -13.82 -12.84 -6.54
CA GLY A 43 -13.88 -11.53 -7.18
C GLY A 43 -14.50 -11.53 -8.60
N PRO A 44 -14.51 -10.38 -9.31
CA PRO A 44 -13.85 -9.12 -8.96
C PRO A 44 -14.57 -8.34 -7.85
N GLN A 45 -15.80 -8.73 -7.49
CA GLN A 45 -16.58 -8.15 -6.41
C GLN A 45 -16.58 -9.11 -5.21
N HIS A 46 -15.73 -8.84 -4.21
CA HIS A 46 -15.73 -9.55 -2.93
C HIS A 46 -15.24 -8.60 -1.82
N PRO A 47 -15.81 -8.61 -0.59
CA PRO A 47 -15.39 -7.67 0.45
C PRO A 47 -13.88 -7.72 0.76
N ALA A 48 -13.30 -8.91 0.82
CA ALA A 48 -11.88 -9.12 1.11
C ALA A 48 -10.90 -8.69 -0.02
N THR A 49 -11.40 -8.26 -1.19
CA THR A 49 -10.52 -7.84 -2.30
C THR A 49 -10.16 -6.36 -2.26
N HIS A 50 -10.75 -5.58 -1.34
CA HIS A 50 -10.48 -4.13 -1.14
C HIS A 50 -10.34 -3.33 -2.43
N GLY A 51 -11.35 -3.47 -3.30
CA GLY A 51 -11.34 -2.94 -4.65
C GLY A 51 -11.64 -4.03 -5.67
N VAL A 52 -11.01 -3.92 -6.84
CA VAL A 52 -11.27 -4.80 -7.99
C VAL A 52 -10.09 -5.75 -8.22
N LEU A 53 -10.16 -6.93 -7.61
CA LEU A 53 -9.17 -7.99 -7.77
C LEU A 53 -9.89 -9.32 -8.00
N ARG A 54 -9.42 -10.07 -9.00
CA ARG A 54 -9.92 -11.42 -9.26
C ARG A 54 -8.81 -12.43 -9.00
N LEU A 55 -9.09 -13.42 -8.16
CA LEU A 55 -8.18 -14.49 -7.79
C LEU A 55 -8.75 -15.82 -8.27
N VAL A 56 -8.02 -16.49 -9.16
CA VAL A 56 -8.33 -17.87 -9.55
C VAL A 56 -7.46 -18.79 -8.71
N ILE A 57 -8.10 -19.54 -7.81
CA ILE A 57 -7.44 -20.33 -6.78
C ILE A 57 -7.69 -21.81 -7.06
N GLU A 58 -6.62 -22.59 -7.12
CA GLU A 58 -6.63 -24.04 -7.19
C GLU A 58 -6.41 -24.59 -5.78
N LEU A 59 -7.45 -25.25 -5.26
CA LEU A 59 -7.50 -25.82 -3.93
C LEU A 59 -7.41 -27.33 -3.99
N GLU A 60 -6.70 -27.88 -3.02
CA GLU A 60 -6.71 -29.29 -2.67
C GLU A 60 -7.22 -29.42 -1.23
N GLY A 61 -8.51 -29.73 -1.08
CA GLY A 61 -9.21 -29.54 0.21
C GLY A 61 -9.17 -28.07 0.63
N GLU A 62 -8.55 -27.80 1.78
CA GLU A 62 -8.36 -26.44 2.31
C GLU A 62 -7.00 -25.82 1.93
N THR A 63 -6.11 -26.58 1.30
CA THR A 63 -4.75 -26.13 0.95
C THR A 63 -4.73 -25.42 -0.40
N VAL A 64 -4.19 -24.21 -0.44
CA VAL A 64 -3.95 -23.48 -1.70
C VAL A 64 -2.73 -24.07 -2.41
N ARG A 65 -2.94 -24.65 -3.60
CA ARG A 65 -1.85 -25.20 -4.43
C ARG A 65 -1.34 -24.19 -5.44
N ARG A 66 -2.24 -23.40 -6.03
CA ARG A 66 -1.88 -22.38 -7.01
C ARG A 66 -2.87 -21.23 -6.92
N LEU A 67 -2.36 -20.02 -7.06
CA LEU A 67 -3.15 -18.80 -7.11
C LEU A 67 -2.68 -17.97 -8.29
N VAL A 68 -3.63 -17.55 -9.14
CA VAL A 68 -3.38 -16.67 -10.27
C VAL A 68 -4.17 -15.37 -10.07
N PRO A 69 -3.50 -14.25 -9.76
CA PRO A 69 -4.15 -12.96 -9.64
C PRO A 69 -4.36 -12.33 -11.02
N HIS A 70 -5.62 -12.05 -11.35
CA HIS A 70 -5.99 -11.25 -12.51
C HIS A 70 -6.13 -9.80 -12.08
N VAL A 71 -5.16 -8.99 -12.48
CA VAL A 71 -5.10 -7.54 -12.25
C VAL A 71 -5.50 -6.76 -13.50
N GLY A 72 -5.60 -5.43 -13.39
CA GLY A 72 -5.84 -4.54 -14.54
C GLY A 72 -7.28 -4.04 -14.68
N TYR A 73 -8.21 -4.45 -13.81
CA TYR A 73 -9.59 -3.94 -13.81
C TYR A 73 -9.67 -2.42 -13.55
N LEU A 74 -8.69 -1.84 -12.85
CA LEU A 74 -8.57 -0.40 -12.60
C LEU A 74 -7.52 0.27 -13.52
N HIS A 75 -6.93 -0.47 -14.47
CA HIS A 75 -5.93 0.11 -15.37
C HIS A 75 -6.57 1.19 -16.24
N SER A 76 -6.16 2.44 -16.01
CA SER A 76 -6.73 3.63 -16.65
C SER A 76 -5.73 4.34 -17.57
N GLY A 77 -4.58 3.72 -17.86
CA GLY A 77 -3.57 4.26 -18.77
C GLY A 77 -2.94 5.58 -18.32
N PHE A 78 -2.72 5.79 -17.01
CA PHE A 78 -2.16 7.04 -16.48
C PHE A 78 -0.81 7.42 -17.10
N GLU A 79 0.05 6.44 -17.35
CA GLU A 79 1.34 6.65 -18.01
C GLU A 79 1.17 7.20 -19.43
N LYS A 80 0.26 6.60 -20.21
CA LYS A 80 -0.06 7.07 -21.56
C LYS A 80 -0.68 8.47 -21.56
N LEU A 81 -1.51 8.75 -20.56
CA LEU A 81 -2.08 10.07 -20.34
C LEU A 81 -1.01 11.11 -19.95
N GLY A 82 0.06 10.69 -19.28
CA GLY A 82 1.20 11.53 -18.93
C GLY A 82 1.97 12.04 -20.14
N GLU A 83 2.11 11.23 -21.20
CA GLU A 83 2.87 11.60 -22.42
C GLU A 83 2.33 12.86 -23.12
N TYR A 84 1.03 13.14 -23.01
CA TYR A 84 0.37 14.27 -23.66
C TYR A 84 0.19 15.49 -22.75
N ARG A 85 0.79 15.49 -21.54
CA ARG A 85 0.58 16.52 -20.51
C ARG A 85 1.90 17.13 -20.06
N HIS A 86 1.85 18.40 -19.68
CA HIS A 86 2.97 19.04 -19.00
C HIS A 86 3.11 18.52 -17.57
N TYR A 87 4.31 18.57 -16.98
CA TYR A 87 4.59 18.01 -15.65
C TYR A 87 3.59 18.42 -14.55
N ASN A 88 3.23 19.71 -14.48
CA ASN A 88 2.25 20.18 -13.49
C ASN A 88 0.81 19.72 -13.76
N GLN A 89 0.47 19.36 -15.02
CA GLN A 89 -0.82 18.76 -15.37
C GLN A 89 -0.86 17.25 -15.04
N ILE A 90 0.30 16.62 -14.80
CA ILE A 90 0.40 15.20 -14.39
C ILE A 90 0.17 15.07 -12.89
N ILE A 91 0.46 16.09 -12.07
CA ILE A 91 0.31 16.04 -10.61
C ILE A 91 -1.09 15.52 -10.17
N PRO A 92 -2.23 16.01 -10.71
CA PRO A 92 -3.54 15.47 -10.34
C PRO A 92 -3.74 13.98 -10.70
N LEU A 93 -2.99 13.43 -11.66
CA LEU A 93 -3.02 12.00 -11.96
C LEU A 93 -2.33 11.19 -10.86
N THR A 94 -1.25 11.71 -10.28
CA THR A 94 -0.52 11.05 -9.18
C THR A 94 -1.31 10.98 -7.87
N ASP A 95 -2.29 11.86 -7.66
CA ASP A 95 -3.25 11.72 -6.55
C ASP A 95 -4.07 10.43 -6.64
N ARG A 96 -4.20 9.86 -7.84
CA ARG A 96 -5.09 8.73 -8.15
C ARG A 96 -4.34 7.41 -8.32
N THR A 97 -3.01 7.41 -8.27
CA THR A 97 -2.20 6.19 -8.40
C THR A 97 -2.26 5.37 -7.11
N ASP A 98 -1.89 5.98 -5.99
CA ASP A 98 -2.20 5.50 -4.65
C ASP A 98 -3.07 6.56 -3.96
N TYR A 99 -4.37 6.25 -3.86
CA TYR A 99 -5.37 7.14 -3.29
C TYR A 99 -5.30 7.24 -1.75
N LEU A 100 -4.45 6.44 -1.10
CA LEU A 100 -4.21 6.52 0.35
C LEU A 100 -3.15 7.56 0.70
N ALA A 101 -2.13 7.73 -0.15
CA ALA A 101 -1.02 8.65 0.06
C ALA A 101 -0.83 9.67 -1.10
N PRO A 102 -1.87 10.46 -1.44
CA PRO A 102 -1.83 11.38 -2.59
C PRO A 102 -0.72 12.43 -2.50
N MET A 103 -0.49 13.02 -1.32
CA MET A 103 0.54 14.05 -1.14
C MET A 103 1.95 13.50 -1.37
N ALA A 104 2.23 12.28 -0.88
CA ALA A 104 3.51 11.62 -1.09
C ALA A 104 3.77 11.33 -2.57
N ASN A 105 2.75 10.90 -3.33
CA ASN A 105 2.87 10.67 -4.76
C ASN A 105 3.14 11.97 -5.54
N ASN A 106 2.47 13.06 -5.18
CA ASN A 106 2.74 14.37 -5.81
C ASN A 106 4.19 14.79 -5.59
N ILE A 107 4.67 14.63 -4.36
CA ILE A 107 6.03 15.03 -3.95
C ILE A 107 7.06 14.16 -4.67
N ALA A 108 6.83 12.85 -4.76
CA ALA A 108 7.73 11.94 -5.49
C ALA A 108 7.88 12.35 -6.97
N LEU A 109 6.78 12.68 -7.65
CA LEU A 109 6.84 13.17 -9.04
C LEU A 109 7.53 14.54 -9.11
N ALA A 110 7.17 15.47 -8.24
CA ALA A 110 7.76 16.82 -8.23
C ALA A 110 9.28 16.77 -8.02
N MET A 111 9.74 15.95 -7.07
CA MET A 111 11.17 15.75 -6.80
C MET A 111 11.92 15.14 -7.99
N ALA A 112 11.33 14.15 -8.66
CA ALA A 112 11.95 13.54 -9.84
C ALA A 112 12.15 14.56 -10.98
N VAL A 113 11.16 15.45 -11.18
CA VAL A 113 11.24 16.50 -12.21
C VAL A 113 12.19 17.63 -11.78
N GLU A 114 12.19 18.02 -10.52
CA GLU A 114 13.11 19.02 -9.97
C GLU A 114 14.57 18.56 -10.10
N GLN A 115 14.84 17.28 -9.83
CA GLN A 115 16.16 16.69 -10.05
C GLN A 115 16.57 16.68 -11.52
N LEU A 116 15.63 16.38 -12.43
CA LEU A 116 15.87 16.43 -13.89
C LEU A 116 16.21 17.86 -14.36
N MET A 117 15.54 18.87 -13.79
CA MET A 117 15.68 20.27 -14.19
C MET A 117 16.75 21.03 -13.40
N GLY A 118 17.34 20.44 -12.36
CA GLY A 118 18.31 21.10 -11.48
C GLY A 118 17.70 22.25 -10.66
N ILE A 119 16.43 22.14 -10.27
CA ILE A 119 15.72 23.17 -9.50
C ILE A 119 15.89 22.90 -8.00
N GLU A 120 16.35 23.89 -7.26
CA GLU A 120 16.38 23.85 -5.79
C GLU A 120 15.16 24.53 -5.20
N ILE A 121 14.51 23.86 -4.25
CA ILE A 121 13.36 24.41 -3.51
C ILE A 121 13.81 25.07 -2.19
N THR A 122 13.01 26.01 -1.71
CA THR A 122 13.24 26.70 -0.42
C THR A 122 13.14 25.74 0.76
N GLU A 123 13.81 26.08 1.86
CA GLU A 123 13.80 25.29 3.11
C GLU A 123 12.37 25.06 3.63
N ARG A 124 11.53 26.11 3.62
CA ARG A 124 10.12 26.00 4.00
C ARG A 124 9.36 24.97 3.15
N CYS A 125 9.63 24.91 1.84
CA CYS A 125 9.01 23.89 0.99
C CYS A 125 9.49 22.47 1.33
N ARG A 126 10.77 22.29 1.68
CA ARG A 126 11.30 20.97 2.11
C ARG A 126 10.58 20.49 3.36
N LEU A 127 10.51 21.34 4.38
CA LEU A 127 9.86 21.01 5.65
C LEU A 127 8.37 20.68 5.47
N LEU A 128 7.63 21.50 4.72
CA LEU A 128 6.21 21.25 4.46
C LEU A 128 5.99 19.94 3.70
N ARG A 129 6.88 19.58 2.76
CA ARG A 129 6.81 18.30 2.06
C ARG A 129 7.07 17.12 2.99
N VAL A 130 8.04 17.21 3.91
CA VAL A 130 8.26 16.17 4.94
C VAL A 130 6.99 15.98 5.78
N ILE A 131 6.40 17.07 6.28
CA ILE A 131 5.15 17.02 7.05
C ILE A 131 4.02 16.36 6.24
N ALA A 132 3.84 16.75 4.97
CA ALA A 132 2.81 16.19 4.09
C ALA A 132 3.02 14.68 3.81
N MET A 133 4.27 14.26 3.65
CA MET A 133 4.62 12.85 3.44
C MET A 133 4.35 12.01 4.69
N GLU A 134 4.72 12.50 5.87
CA GLU A 134 4.48 11.78 7.12
C GLU A 134 3.00 11.76 7.51
N MET A 135 2.24 12.83 7.24
CA MET A 135 0.78 12.80 7.32
C MET A 135 0.17 11.72 6.41
N SER A 136 0.68 11.60 5.17
CA SER A 136 0.22 10.57 4.23
C SER A 136 0.61 9.16 4.66
N ARG A 137 1.78 8.99 5.30
CA ARG A 137 2.22 7.72 5.89
C ARG A 137 1.25 7.27 6.97
N ILE A 138 0.92 8.16 7.91
CA ILE A 138 -0.04 7.88 8.98
C ILE A 138 -1.39 7.48 8.38
N ILE A 139 -1.94 8.25 7.43
CA ILE A 139 -3.21 7.91 6.75
C ILE A 139 -3.16 6.50 6.14
N SER A 140 -2.09 6.18 5.43
CA SER A 140 -1.91 4.87 4.78
C SER A 140 -1.89 3.74 5.81
N HIS A 141 -1.15 3.91 6.92
CA HIS A 141 -1.08 2.93 8.01
C HIS A 141 -2.42 2.77 8.75
N LEU A 142 -3.17 3.85 8.97
CA LEU A 142 -4.51 3.79 9.58
C LEU A 142 -5.48 2.97 8.74
N VAL A 143 -5.48 3.17 7.42
CA VAL A 143 -6.33 2.37 6.53
C VAL A 143 -5.89 0.93 6.55
N TRP A 144 -4.59 0.66 6.41
CA TRP A 144 -4.07 -0.71 6.44
C TRP A 144 -4.42 -1.45 7.74
N ALA A 145 -4.23 -0.81 8.91
CA ALA A 145 -4.53 -1.41 10.20
C ALA A 145 -6.03 -1.62 10.39
N GLY A 146 -6.85 -0.63 9.98
CA GLY A 146 -8.30 -0.72 10.03
C GLY A 146 -8.85 -1.84 9.14
N THR A 147 -8.40 -1.93 7.88
CA THR A 147 -8.89 -2.95 6.93
C THR A 147 -8.38 -4.34 7.27
N THR A 148 -7.15 -4.47 7.75
CA THR A 148 -6.64 -5.74 8.28
C THR A 148 -7.46 -6.18 9.49
N GLY A 149 -7.85 -5.24 10.35
CA GLY A 149 -8.75 -5.48 11.47
C GLY A 149 -10.09 -6.06 11.03
N ILE A 150 -10.81 -5.39 10.13
CA ILE A 150 -12.15 -5.84 9.69
C ILE A 150 -12.11 -7.18 8.94
N ASP A 151 -11.07 -7.43 8.14
CA ASP A 151 -10.90 -8.71 7.42
C ASP A 151 -10.68 -9.90 8.36
N LEU A 152 -10.03 -9.65 9.51
CA LEU A 152 -9.86 -10.64 10.57
C LEU A 152 -11.04 -10.67 11.56
N GLY A 153 -12.05 -9.81 11.36
CA GLY A 153 -13.27 -9.73 12.17
C GLY A 153 -13.26 -8.70 13.31
N ALA A 154 -12.20 -7.91 13.46
CA ALA A 154 -12.09 -6.84 14.44
C ALA A 154 -12.68 -5.52 13.92
N PHE A 155 -13.98 -5.32 14.18
CA PHE A 155 -14.72 -4.15 13.69
C PHE A 155 -14.43 -2.85 14.46
N THR A 156 -14.20 -2.93 15.77
CA THR A 156 -14.01 -1.74 16.62
C THR A 156 -12.75 -0.94 16.27
N PRO A 157 -11.57 -1.57 16.12
CA PRO A 157 -10.36 -0.84 15.72
C PRO A 157 -10.49 -0.16 14.37
N PHE A 158 -11.24 -0.74 13.42
CA PHE A 158 -11.53 -0.12 12.13
C PHE A 158 -12.20 1.26 12.30
N LEU A 159 -13.22 1.36 13.16
CA LEU A 159 -13.91 2.63 13.42
C LEU A 159 -12.99 3.67 14.07
N TRP A 160 -12.18 3.27 15.06
CA TRP A 160 -11.24 4.16 15.73
C TRP A 160 -10.17 4.69 14.75
N MET A 161 -9.60 3.83 13.92
CA MET A 161 -8.61 4.23 12.90
C MET A 161 -9.21 5.21 11.89
N PHE A 162 -10.45 4.98 11.45
CA PHE A 162 -11.12 5.86 10.50
C PHE A 162 -11.53 7.20 11.12
N GLN A 163 -11.82 7.24 12.43
CA GLN A 163 -12.03 8.49 13.15
C GLN A 163 -10.76 9.33 13.20
N GLU A 164 -9.60 8.72 13.50
CA GLU A 164 -8.32 9.45 13.46
C GLU A 164 -7.96 9.90 12.05
N ARG A 165 -8.24 9.07 11.05
CA ARG A 165 -8.07 9.43 9.63
C ARG A 165 -8.91 10.64 9.25
N GLU A 166 -10.14 10.74 9.75
CA GLU A 166 -11.02 11.90 9.52
C GLU A 166 -10.40 13.19 10.07
N ARG A 167 -9.74 13.13 11.23
CA ARG A 167 -9.06 14.29 11.82
C ARG A 167 -7.92 14.78 10.94
N ILE A 168 -7.13 13.87 10.37
CA ILE A 168 -6.08 14.24 9.40
C ILE A 168 -6.72 14.80 8.12
N TYR A 169 -7.84 14.26 7.66
CA TYR A 169 -8.56 14.77 6.49
C TYR A 169 -9.07 16.19 6.67
N ASN A 170 -9.52 16.57 7.86
CA ASN A 170 -9.85 17.97 8.15
C ASN A 170 -8.62 18.89 8.03
N LEU A 171 -7.44 18.43 8.45
CA LEU A 171 -6.19 19.17 8.27
C LEU A 171 -5.78 19.27 6.79
N GLN A 172 -5.96 18.21 6.01
CA GLN A 172 -5.69 18.21 4.57
C GLN A 172 -6.65 19.14 3.80
N GLU A 173 -7.93 19.13 4.18
CA GLU A 173 -8.95 20.00 3.60
C GLU A 173 -8.65 21.47 3.92
N ALA A 174 -8.29 21.78 5.16
CA ALA A 174 -7.89 23.14 5.55
C ALA A 174 -6.69 23.64 4.73
N TRP A 175 -5.72 22.77 4.43
CA TRP A 175 -4.53 23.14 3.67
C TRP A 175 -4.77 23.22 2.16
N THR A 176 -5.40 22.21 1.56
CA THR A 176 -5.48 22.07 0.09
C THR A 176 -6.86 22.36 -0.50
N GLY A 177 -7.89 22.50 0.34
CA GLY A 177 -9.28 22.62 -0.08
C GLY A 177 -9.90 21.31 -0.56
N ALA A 178 -9.18 20.19 -0.46
CA ALA A 178 -9.64 18.87 -0.88
C ALA A 178 -9.20 17.79 0.12
N ARG A 179 -9.99 16.73 0.23
CA ARG A 179 -9.76 15.64 1.19
C ARG A 179 -9.02 14.42 0.63
N LEU A 180 -9.15 14.16 -0.67
CA LEU A 180 -8.59 12.97 -1.33
C LEU A 180 -7.63 13.36 -2.46
N THR A 181 -8.08 14.18 -3.41
CA THR A 181 -7.24 14.65 -4.51
C THR A 181 -6.62 15.99 -4.15
N THR A 182 -5.54 15.93 -3.37
CA THR A 182 -4.96 17.11 -2.71
C THR A 182 -4.14 17.98 -3.63
N SER A 183 -3.39 17.40 -4.59
CA SER A 183 -2.53 18.15 -5.51
C SER A 183 -1.67 19.19 -4.78
N VAL A 184 -1.11 18.84 -3.61
CA VAL A 184 -0.50 19.77 -2.63
C VAL A 184 0.80 20.41 -3.14
N SER A 185 1.54 19.68 -3.97
CA SER A 185 2.85 20.09 -4.46
C SER A 185 2.83 20.39 -5.96
N ARG A 186 3.79 21.20 -6.42
CA ARG A 186 4.05 21.49 -7.83
C ARG A 186 5.55 21.33 -8.09
N VAL A 187 5.91 21.16 -9.36
CA VAL A 187 7.33 21.22 -9.75
C VAL A 187 7.85 22.62 -9.44
N GLY A 188 8.85 22.70 -8.58
CA GLY A 188 9.43 23.96 -8.06
C GLY A 188 9.01 24.33 -6.64
N GLY A 189 8.22 23.50 -5.94
CA GLY A 189 7.88 23.73 -4.53
C GLY A 189 6.46 23.29 -4.13
N MET A 190 5.74 24.16 -3.44
CA MET A 190 4.37 23.90 -2.98
C MET A 190 3.35 24.70 -3.78
N MET A 191 2.11 24.20 -3.87
CA MET A 191 1.02 24.94 -4.52
C MET A 191 0.61 26.17 -3.70
N ALA A 192 0.50 25.98 -2.39
CA ALA A 192 0.14 27.02 -1.43
C ALA A 192 0.80 26.73 -0.08
N ASP A 193 0.98 27.77 0.71
CA ASP A 193 1.43 27.64 2.09
C ASP A 193 0.30 27.13 3.00
N VAL A 194 0.64 26.68 4.21
CA VAL A 194 -0.35 26.32 5.23
C VAL A 194 -1.11 27.57 5.71
N PRO A 195 -2.43 27.47 5.99
CA PRO A 195 -3.20 28.58 6.55
C PRO A 195 -2.73 28.98 7.95
N ASP A 196 -3.02 30.22 8.33
CA ASP A 196 -2.78 30.71 9.71
C ASP A 196 -3.54 29.86 10.74
N GLY A 197 -2.86 29.45 11.81
CA GLY A 197 -3.44 28.61 12.87
C GLY A 197 -3.58 27.12 12.53
N TRP A 198 -3.19 26.68 11.32
CA TRP A 198 -3.24 25.26 10.94
C TRP A 198 -2.34 24.38 11.81
N GLU A 199 -1.20 24.92 12.25
CA GLU A 199 -0.23 24.20 13.08
C GLU A 199 -0.79 23.78 14.45
N ASP A 200 -1.74 24.53 15.02
CA ASP A 200 -2.34 24.20 16.30
C ASP A 200 -3.16 22.91 16.21
N GLY A 201 -3.87 22.72 15.10
CA GLY A 201 -4.61 21.49 14.81
C GLY A 201 -3.68 20.28 14.64
N LEU A 202 -2.54 20.46 13.96
CA LEU A 202 -1.53 19.41 13.82
C LEU A 202 -0.93 19.05 15.19
N ARG A 203 -0.58 20.04 16.02
CA ARG A 203 -0.05 19.82 17.38
C ARG A 203 -1.06 19.07 18.26
N GLU A 204 -2.34 19.43 18.17
CA GLU A 204 -3.39 18.72 18.90
C GLU A 204 -3.51 17.26 18.46
N PHE A 205 -3.48 17.01 17.15
CA PHE A 205 -3.49 15.65 16.60
C PHE A 205 -2.31 14.83 17.13
N VAL A 206 -1.08 15.33 17.01
CA VAL A 206 0.14 14.66 17.50
C VAL A 206 0.07 14.36 19.00
N ARG A 207 -0.54 15.23 19.81
CA ARG A 207 -0.68 15.01 21.26
C ARG A 207 -1.70 13.91 21.60
N THR A 208 -2.76 13.78 20.81
CA THR A 208 -3.92 12.93 21.14
C THR A 208 -3.85 11.56 20.47
N PHE A 209 -3.36 11.51 19.23
CA PHE A 209 -3.26 10.29 18.41
C PHE A 209 -2.56 9.11 19.11
N PRO A 210 -1.44 9.30 19.86
CA PRO A 210 -0.79 8.19 20.57
C PRO A 210 -1.66 7.51 21.64
N THR A 211 -2.73 8.16 22.11
CA THR A 211 -3.67 7.52 23.05
C THR A 211 -4.52 6.51 22.32
N THR A 212 -5.15 6.90 21.21
CA THR A 212 -5.92 6.01 20.34
C THR A 212 -5.07 4.86 19.80
N LEU A 213 -3.81 5.14 19.41
CA LEU A 213 -2.89 4.11 18.93
C LEU A 213 -2.59 3.04 20.01
N ARG A 214 -2.39 3.45 21.27
CA ARG A 214 -2.17 2.51 22.40
C ARG A 214 -3.40 1.66 22.71
N GLU A 215 -4.60 2.22 22.59
CA GLU A 215 -5.85 1.46 22.75
C GLU A 215 -5.98 0.39 21.68
N VAL A 216 -5.57 0.71 20.45
CA VAL A 216 -5.59 -0.21 19.31
C VAL A 216 -4.52 -1.28 19.43
N ASP A 217 -3.31 -0.91 19.83
CA ASP A 217 -2.22 -1.84 20.16
C ASP A 217 -2.66 -2.85 21.22
N THR A 218 -3.35 -2.39 22.27
CA THR A 218 -3.89 -3.25 23.33
C THR A 218 -4.88 -4.30 22.79
N MET A 219 -5.68 -3.93 21.79
CA MET A 219 -6.68 -4.82 21.18
C MET A 219 -6.06 -5.90 20.27
N PHE A 220 -4.89 -5.63 19.69
CA PHE A 220 -4.26 -6.52 18.69
C PHE A 220 -3.02 -7.24 19.21
N THR A 221 -2.02 -6.52 19.72
CA THR A 221 -0.67 -7.06 19.97
C THR A 221 -0.65 -8.25 20.92
N ARG A 222 -1.50 -8.24 21.95
CA ARG A 222 -1.58 -9.33 22.96
C ARG A 222 -2.76 -10.27 22.75
N ASN A 223 -3.52 -10.07 21.68
CA ASN A 223 -4.73 -10.84 21.43
C ASN A 223 -4.36 -12.20 20.81
N ALA A 224 -4.67 -13.28 21.54
CA ALA A 224 -4.37 -14.65 21.10
C ALA A 224 -5.01 -15.02 19.76
N LEU A 225 -6.20 -14.47 19.44
CA LEU A 225 -6.84 -14.68 18.14
C LEU A 225 -6.07 -13.98 17.03
N PHE A 226 -5.63 -12.73 17.26
CA PHE A 226 -4.86 -12.01 16.26
C PHE A 226 -3.50 -12.68 16.01
N ILE A 227 -2.79 -13.02 17.08
CA ILE A 227 -1.50 -13.74 17.01
C ILE A 227 -1.69 -15.07 16.27
N GLY A 228 -2.68 -15.88 16.66
CA GLY A 228 -2.94 -17.18 16.02
C GLY A 228 -3.35 -17.12 14.55
N ARG A 229 -3.72 -15.93 14.04
CA ARG A 229 -4.09 -15.71 12.63
C ARG A 229 -2.99 -15.04 11.80
N THR A 230 -1.94 -14.51 12.43
CA THR A 230 -0.92 -13.69 11.78
C THR A 230 0.49 -14.24 11.95
N GLN A 231 0.81 -14.82 13.12
CA GLN A 231 2.12 -15.38 13.40
C GLN A 231 2.35 -16.66 12.57
N GLY A 232 3.51 -16.73 11.92
CA GLY A 232 3.87 -17.85 11.03
C GLY A 232 3.08 -17.91 9.71
N VAL A 233 2.23 -16.91 9.42
CA VAL A 233 1.48 -16.83 8.16
C VAL A 233 2.21 -15.91 7.18
N GLY A 234 2.33 -16.33 5.92
CA GLY A 234 2.88 -15.51 4.85
C GLY A 234 4.36 -15.14 5.03
N VAL A 235 5.13 -16.02 5.68
CA VAL A 235 6.57 -15.88 5.94
C VAL A 235 7.34 -15.66 4.64
N ILE A 236 8.17 -14.63 4.61
CA ILE A 236 9.10 -14.35 3.51
C ILE A 236 10.49 -14.17 4.10
N SER A 237 11.48 -14.88 3.57
CA SER A 237 12.87 -14.74 4.01
C SER A 237 13.48 -13.43 3.48
N GLY A 238 14.47 -12.86 4.17
CA GLY A 238 15.20 -11.68 3.68
C GLY A 238 15.75 -11.84 2.25
N PRO A 239 16.43 -12.97 1.91
CA PRO A 239 16.87 -13.23 0.53
C PRO A 239 15.74 -13.28 -0.49
N ASP A 240 14.61 -13.91 -0.17
CA ASP A 240 13.45 -13.96 -1.08
C ASP A 240 12.82 -12.59 -1.25
N ALA A 241 12.72 -11.81 -0.17
CA ALA A 241 12.19 -10.44 -0.22
C ALA A 241 13.03 -9.56 -1.17
N ILE A 242 14.35 -9.69 -1.14
CA ILE A 242 15.25 -8.99 -2.06
C ILE A 242 15.05 -9.51 -3.50
N ASN A 243 15.01 -10.83 -3.69
CA ASN A 243 14.86 -11.44 -5.00
C ASN A 243 13.52 -11.06 -5.68
N TYR A 244 12.45 -10.93 -4.90
CA TYR A 244 11.15 -10.46 -5.36
C TYR A 244 11.03 -8.94 -5.43
N SER A 245 12.11 -8.19 -5.17
CA SER A 245 12.12 -6.73 -5.18
C SER A 245 11.06 -6.11 -4.24
N LEU A 246 10.80 -6.75 -3.10
CA LEU A 246 9.93 -6.20 -2.07
C LEU A 246 10.61 -5.01 -1.37
N SER A 247 9.80 -4.05 -0.92
CA SER A 247 10.29 -2.82 -0.29
C SER A 247 9.43 -2.40 0.90
N GLY A 248 9.89 -1.39 1.65
CA GLY A 248 9.16 -0.83 2.79
C GLY A 248 8.92 -1.85 3.91
N PRO A 249 7.72 -1.86 4.54
CA PRO A 249 7.43 -2.75 5.66
C PRO A 249 7.56 -4.24 5.33
N MET A 250 7.38 -4.63 4.07
CA MET A 250 7.53 -6.03 3.63
C MET A 250 8.98 -6.51 3.72
N LEU A 251 9.91 -5.64 3.31
CA LEU A 251 11.35 -5.91 3.35
C LEU A 251 11.86 -5.86 4.80
N ARG A 252 11.48 -4.82 5.54
CA ARG A 252 11.88 -4.62 6.95
C ARG A 252 11.38 -5.72 7.87
N ALA A 253 10.13 -6.17 7.70
CA ALA A 253 9.61 -7.28 8.50
C ALA A 253 10.37 -8.59 8.27
N SER A 254 11.03 -8.75 7.12
CA SER A 254 11.81 -9.93 6.74
C SER A 254 13.28 -9.88 7.22
N GLY A 255 13.62 -8.97 8.13
CA GLY A 255 14.95 -8.83 8.72
C GLY A 255 15.95 -7.97 7.93
N VAL A 256 15.53 -7.34 6.84
CA VAL A 256 16.41 -6.50 6.02
C VAL A 256 16.24 -5.03 6.42
N ALA A 257 17.24 -4.50 7.14
CA ALA A 257 17.28 -3.11 7.57
C ALA A 257 17.61 -2.17 6.40
N TYR A 258 16.57 -1.78 5.65
CA TYR A 258 16.67 -0.80 4.56
C TYR A 258 15.47 0.15 4.58
N ASP A 259 15.74 1.45 4.63
CA ASP A 259 14.76 2.52 4.48
C ASP A 259 15.37 3.68 3.70
N VAL A 260 14.73 4.04 2.59
CA VAL A 260 15.20 5.10 1.69
C VAL A 260 15.43 6.42 2.43
N ARG A 261 14.67 6.73 3.48
CA ARG A 261 14.83 7.99 4.25
C ARG A 261 16.15 8.07 5.02
N LYS A 262 16.74 6.93 5.40
CA LYS A 262 18.05 6.86 6.08
C LYS A 262 19.18 6.50 5.12
N ASP A 263 18.96 5.52 4.25
CA ASP A 263 19.99 5.01 3.34
C ASP A 263 20.26 5.93 2.13
N ARG A 264 19.22 6.66 1.68
CA ARG A 264 19.32 7.66 0.61
C ARG A 264 18.47 8.88 0.95
N PRO A 265 18.88 9.68 1.95
CA PRO A 265 18.10 10.79 2.46
C PRO A 265 17.72 11.78 1.35
N TYR A 266 16.52 12.33 1.48
CA TYR A 266 15.96 13.34 0.60
C TYR A 266 15.19 14.37 1.43
N LEU A 267 14.95 15.56 0.90
CA LEU A 267 14.21 16.64 1.60
C LEU A 267 14.69 16.98 3.03
N GLY A 268 15.92 16.60 3.40
CA GLY A 268 16.46 16.80 4.75
C GLY A 268 16.01 15.77 5.79
N TYR A 269 15.54 14.57 5.39
CA TYR A 269 15.18 13.50 6.36
C TYR A 269 16.32 13.13 7.32
N ASP A 270 17.57 13.36 6.93
CA ASP A 270 18.78 13.16 7.73
C ASP A 270 18.95 14.16 8.88
N GLU A 271 18.23 15.28 8.86
CA GLU A 271 18.21 16.28 9.94
C GLU A 271 17.27 15.88 11.09
N PHE A 272 16.41 14.88 10.89
CA PHE A 272 15.43 14.43 11.88
C PHE A 272 15.88 13.15 12.60
N ASP A 273 15.63 13.11 13.90
CA ASP A 273 15.86 11.93 14.73
C ASP A 273 14.65 11.00 14.69
N PHE A 274 14.87 9.77 14.21
CA PHE A 274 13.86 8.72 14.13
C PHE A 274 14.52 7.36 13.93
N ASP A 275 13.87 6.32 14.43
CA ASP A 275 14.27 4.93 14.29
C ASP A 275 13.49 4.24 13.16
N VAL A 276 14.05 3.16 12.63
CA VAL A 276 13.44 2.33 11.60
C VAL A 276 13.17 0.95 12.18
N PRO A 277 11.90 0.54 12.37
CA PRO A 277 11.58 -0.76 12.92
C PRO A 277 11.89 -1.88 11.92
N VAL A 278 12.49 -2.95 12.41
CA VAL A 278 12.87 -4.13 11.61
C VAL A 278 12.32 -5.37 12.31
N GLY A 279 11.66 -6.25 11.55
CA GLY A 279 11.15 -7.53 12.04
C GLY A 279 12.21 -8.63 11.95
N GLU A 280 11.89 -9.82 12.44
CA GLU A 280 12.85 -10.93 12.53
C GLU A 280 12.43 -12.14 11.70
N HIS A 281 11.12 -12.41 11.62
CA HIS A 281 10.54 -13.64 11.11
C HIS A 281 9.94 -13.50 9.72
N GLY A 282 9.63 -12.27 9.26
CA GLY A 282 9.06 -12.03 7.92
C GLY A 282 7.58 -12.41 7.75
N ASP A 283 6.88 -12.70 8.84
CA ASP A 283 5.46 -13.07 8.84
C ASP A 283 4.52 -11.84 8.85
N VAL A 284 3.21 -12.09 8.85
CA VAL A 284 2.19 -11.02 8.90
C VAL A 284 2.22 -10.27 10.23
N TYR A 285 2.60 -10.91 11.33
CA TYR A 285 2.67 -10.28 12.65
C TYR A 285 3.82 -9.27 12.72
N ASP A 286 5.00 -9.60 12.22
CA ASP A 286 6.14 -8.68 12.16
C ASP A 286 5.83 -7.50 11.24
N ARG A 287 5.13 -7.73 10.13
CA ARG A 287 4.62 -6.67 9.24
C ARG A 287 3.62 -5.73 9.92
N TYR A 288 2.84 -6.25 10.86
CA TYR A 288 1.96 -5.45 11.70
C TYR A 288 2.76 -4.61 12.69
N ARG A 289 3.71 -5.22 13.40
CA ARG A 289 4.57 -4.53 14.38
C ARG A 289 5.38 -3.40 13.74
N VAL A 290 5.99 -3.65 12.57
CA VAL A 290 6.73 -2.65 11.81
C VAL A 290 5.85 -1.44 11.44
N ARG A 291 4.61 -1.66 11.00
CA ARG A 291 3.68 -0.56 10.65
C ARG A 291 3.07 0.17 11.84
N LEU A 292 3.02 -0.47 13.00
CA LEU A 292 2.52 0.14 14.22
C LEU A 292 3.57 1.05 14.86
N GLU A 293 4.84 0.66 14.74
CA GLU A 293 6.00 1.43 15.24
C GLU A 293 6.42 2.55 14.27
N GLU A 294 6.13 2.40 12.97
CA GLU A 294 6.21 3.48 11.95
C GLU A 294 5.11 4.54 12.10
#